data_AF-A0A2G2Z8G8-F1
#
_entry.id   AF-A0A2G2Z8G8-F1
#
_cell.length_a   1.000
_cell.length_b   1.000
_cell.length_c   1.000
_cell.angle_alpha   90.00
_cell.angle_beta   90.00
_cell.angle_gamma   90.00
#
_symmetry.space_group_name_H-M   'P 1'
#
loop_
_entity.id
_entity.type
_entity.pdbx_description
1 polymer ?
#
loop_
_entity_poly.entity_id
_entity_poly.type
_entity_poly.pdbx_seq_one_letter_code
_entity_poly.pdbx_strand_id
1 'polypeptide(L)'
;MKCDVYSFGILIMETFTRMRPSDEIFTGDLSIHCWVSDSFPSGIHKVVDFNLIESADEQIDTKMQCLLSIMELAISCTVVSPDARIRMEDALSTLKKIRLQFVSSLGGI
;
A
#
# COMPACT_ATOMS: atom_id res chain seq x y z
N MET A 1 2.31 -13.21 -15.29
CA MET A 1 1.77 -13.20 -13.92
C MET A 1 2.67 -12.52 -12.90
N LYS A 2 3.89 -12.96 -12.61
CA LYS A 2 4.72 -12.32 -11.56
C LYS A 2 5.01 -10.83 -11.85
N CYS A 3 5.21 -10.45 -13.12
CA CYS A 3 5.32 -9.04 -13.52
C CYS A 3 4.01 -8.26 -13.32
N ASP A 4 2.86 -8.90 -13.55
CA ASP A 4 1.54 -8.29 -13.32
C ASP A 4 1.32 -8.04 -11.83
N VAL A 5 1.75 -8.97 -10.96
CA VAL A 5 1.73 -8.79 -9.50
C VAL A 5 2.58 -7.59 -9.08
N TYR A 6 3.78 -7.44 -9.65
CA TYR A 6 4.64 -6.28 -9.36
C TYR A 6 3.97 -4.97 -9.79
N SER A 7 3.45 -4.94 -11.02
CA SER A 7 2.77 -3.75 -11.56
C SER A 7 1.53 -3.40 -10.74
N PHE A 8 0.81 -4.41 -10.26
CA PHE A 8 -0.31 -4.24 -9.34
C PHE A 8 0.12 -3.63 -7.99
N GLY A 9 1.24 -4.10 -7.43
CA GLY A 9 1.80 -3.52 -6.21
C GLY A 9 2.21 -2.05 -6.38
N ILE A 10 2.85 -1.71 -7.51
CA ILE A 10 3.16 -0.32 -7.85
C ILE A 10 1.88 0.51 -7.97
N LEU A 11 0.86 0.02 -8.65
CA LEU A 11 -0.43 0.72 -8.79
C LEU A 11 -1.10 0.97 -7.43
N ILE A 12 -1.00 0.04 -6.47
CA ILE A 12 -1.46 0.27 -5.09
C ILE A 12 -0.68 1.44 -4.48
N MET A 13 0.66 1.42 -4.56
CA MET A 13 1.49 2.51 -4.01
C MET A 13 1.11 3.85 -4.65
N GLU A 14 0.94 3.91 -5.98
CA GLU A 14 0.51 5.12 -6.68
C GLU A 14 -0.84 5.64 -6.16
N THR A 15 -1.80 4.73 -5.99
CA THR A 15 -3.16 5.07 -5.57
C THR A 15 -3.19 5.70 -4.17
N PHE A 16 -2.44 5.12 -3.23
CA PHE A 16 -2.52 5.53 -1.83
C PHE A 16 -1.50 6.59 -1.41
N THR A 17 -0.45 6.81 -2.21
CA THR A 17 0.51 7.93 -2.02
C THR A 17 0.18 9.15 -2.88
N ARG A 18 -0.66 8.97 -3.91
CA ARG A 18 -0.92 9.95 -4.98
C ARG A 18 0.34 10.37 -5.76
N MET A 19 1.38 9.53 -5.72
CA MET A 19 2.62 9.72 -6.47
C MET A 19 2.64 8.79 -7.69
N ARG A 20 3.42 9.13 -8.71
CA ARG A 20 3.68 8.28 -9.88
C ARG A 20 5.15 7.86 -9.89
N PRO A 21 5.51 6.66 -10.40
CA PRO A 21 6.90 6.25 -10.55
C PRO A 21 7.74 7.21 -11.41
N SER A 22 7.09 8.01 -12.25
CA SER A 22 7.72 9.01 -13.11
C SER A 22 7.80 10.42 -12.51
N ASP A 23 7.35 10.63 -11.26
CA ASP A 23 7.49 11.92 -10.61
C ASP A 23 8.98 12.20 -10.30
N GLU A 24 9.38 13.47 -10.39
CA GLU A 24 10.80 13.90 -10.35
C GLU A 24 11.54 13.53 -9.06
N ILE A 25 10.81 13.27 -7.98
CA ILE A 25 11.40 12.83 -6.70
C ILE A 25 12.03 11.44 -6.80
N PHE A 26 11.58 10.60 -7.75
CA PHE A 26 12.06 9.23 -7.93
C PHE A 26 13.13 9.18 -9.02
N THR A 27 14.34 9.61 -8.69
CA THR A 27 15.49 9.62 -9.58
C THR A 27 16.66 8.81 -9.02
N GLY A 28 17.53 8.31 -9.91
CA GLY A 28 18.63 7.43 -9.54
C GLY A 28 18.12 6.12 -8.94
N ASP A 29 18.58 5.81 -7.72
CA ASP A 29 18.21 4.58 -7.01
C ASP A 29 16.94 4.72 -6.17
N LEU A 30 16.38 5.93 -6.05
CA LEU A 30 15.15 6.17 -5.31
C LEU A 30 13.94 5.86 -6.19
N SER A 31 13.21 4.81 -5.84
CA SER A 31 11.94 4.44 -6.47
C SER A 31 10.78 4.57 -5.47
N ILE A 32 9.55 4.63 -5.97
CA ILE A 32 8.34 4.60 -5.13
C ILE A 32 8.33 3.38 -4.21
N HIS A 33 8.83 2.24 -4.69
CA HIS A 33 8.99 1.02 -3.91
C HIS A 33 9.94 1.21 -2.72
N CYS A 34 11.14 1.75 -2.95
CA CYS A 34 12.11 1.99 -1.88
C CYS A 34 11.55 3.00 -0.87
N TRP A 35 10.99 4.10 -1.36
CA TRP A 35 10.43 5.15 -0.52
C TRP A 35 9.31 4.65 0.42
N VAL A 36 8.39 3.83 -0.09
CA VAL A 36 7.33 3.22 0.73
C VAL A 36 7.91 2.16 1.68
N SER A 37 8.81 1.30 1.20
CA SER A 37 9.41 0.23 2.02
C SER A 37 10.23 0.77 3.19
N ASP A 38 11.04 1.81 2.95
CA ASP A 38 11.87 2.45 3.98
C ASP A 38 11.04 3.24 5.00
N SER A 39 9.83 3.66 4.62
CA SER A 39 8.89 4.35 5.49
C SER A 39 8.00 3.40 6.29
N PHE A 40 7.94 2.11 5.93
CA PHE A 40 7.04 1.15 6.56
C PHE A 40 7.65 0.52 7.83
N PRO A 41 6.88 0.29 8.92
CA PRO A 41 5.48 0.70 9.11
C PRO A 41 5.33 2.10 9.74
N SER A 42 6.31 2.54 10.54
CA SER A 42 6.14 3.69 11.44
C SER A 42 6.05 5.05 10.72
N GLY A 43 6.69 5.18 9.57
CA GLY A 43 6.70 6.38 8.74
C GLY A 43 5.58 6.44 7.70
N ILE A 44 4.66 5.47 7.64
CA ILE A 44 3.72 5.35 6.52
C ILE A 44 2.81 6.59 6.37
N HIS A 45 2.47 7.23 7.49
CA HIS A 45 1.67 8.45 7.54
C HIS A 45 2.31 9.63 6.76
N LYS A 46 3.61 9.57 6.46
CA LYS A 46 4.34 10.60 5.72
C LYS A 46 4.33 10.38 4.21
N VAL A 47 4.00 9.17 3.75
CA VAL A 47 4.06 8.81 2.32
C VAL A 47 2.68 8.67 1.70
N VAL A 48 1.68 8.32 2.50
CA VAL A 48 0.28 8.24 2.07
C VAL A 48 -0.32 9.62 1.86
N ASP A 49 -1.28 9.72 0.95
CA ASP A 49 -2.00 10.96 0.64
C ASP A 49 -2.66 11.52 1.91
N PHE A 50 -2.30 12.75 2.27
CA PHE A 50 -2.81 13.42 3.47
C PHE A 50 -4.35 13.53 3.47
N ASN A 51 -4.99 13.56 2.29
CA ASN A 51 -6.45 13.59 2.18
C ASN A 51 -7.12 12.29 2.68
N LEU A 52 -6.36 11.20 2.82
CA LEU A 52 -6.86 9.95 3.36
C LEU A 52 -6.86 9.92 4.89
N ILE A 53 -6.10 10.81 5.54
CA ILE A 53 -5.85 10.84 6.99
C ILE A 53 -6.11 12.24 7.53
N GLU A 54 -7.28 12.79 7.21
CA GLU A 54 -7.68 14.07 7.75
C GLU A 54 -7.89 13.96 9.27
N SER A 55 -7.25 14.84 10.05
CA SER A 55 -7.23 14.77 11.52
C SER A 55 -8.58 14.96 12.21
N ALA A 56 -9.59 15.43 11.47
CA ALA A 56 -10.96 15.59 11.97
C ALA A 56 -11.81 14.30 11.81
N ASP A 57 -11.25 13.24 11.21
CA ASP A 57 -11.97 11.99 11.00
C ASP A 57 -11.92 11.09 12.24
N GLU A 58 -13.08 10.78 12.81
CA GLU A 58 -13.23 9.88 13.96
C GLU A 58 -12.70 8.46 13.69
N GLN A 59 -12.54 8.08 12.41
CA GLN A 59 -12.08 6.76 11.97
C GLN A 59 -10.61 6.78 11.54
N ILE A 60 -9.84 7.81 11.90
CA ILE A 60 -8.42 7.98 11.52
C ILE A 60 -7.59 6.74 11.86
N ASP A 61 -7.73 6.17 13.05
CA ASP A 61 -6.98 4.98 13.47
C ASP A 61 -7.33 3.77 12.60
N THR A 62 -8.62 3.57 12.31
CA THR A 62 -9.09 2.49 11.44
C THR A 62 -8.58 2.65 10.01
N LYS A 63 -8.61 3.86 9.47
CA LYS A 63 -8.03 4.16 8.14
C LYS A 63 -6.53 3.91 8.13
N MET A 64 -5.81 4.33 9.17
CA MET A 64 -4.38 4.10 9.30
C MET A 64 -4.02 2.62 9.33
N GLN A 65 -4.76 1.81 10.09
CA GLN A 65 -4.57 0.35 10.09
C GLN A 65 -4.84 -0.27 8.71
N CYS A 66 -5.89 0.18 8.02
CA CYS A 66 -6.19 -0.26 6.66
C CYS A 66 -5.04 0.09 5.69
N LEU A 67 -4.54 1.33 5.75
CA LEU A 67 -3.42 1.79 4.93
C LEU A 67 -2.14 0.98 5.19
N LEU A 68 -1.84 0.66 6.46
CA LEU A 68 -0.71 -0.20 6.82
C LEU A 68 -0.84 -1.57 6.14
N SER A 69 -1.99 -2.24 6.24
CA SER A 69 -2.19 -3.55 5.61
C SER A 69 -2.14 -3.50 4.08
N ILE A 70 -2.67 -2.42 3.48
CA ILE A 70 -2.60 -2.22 2.02
C ILE A 70 -1.16 -2.04 1.57
N MET A 71 -0.36 -1.27 2.31
CA MET A 71 1.04 -1.01 1.97
C MET A 71 1.91 -2.25 2.19
N GLU A 72 1.65 -3.05 3.22
CA GLU A 72 2.29 -4.36 3.41
C GLU A 72 2.02 -5.31 2.24
N LEU A 73 0.77 -5.34 1.76
CA LEU A 73 0.39 -6.10 0.57
C LEU A 73 1.14 -5.58 -0.67
N ALA A 74 1.22 -4.26 -0.86
CA ALA A 74 1.94 -3.65 -1.97
C ALA A 74 3.42 -4.04 -1.97
N ILE A 75 4.10 -3.93 -0.81
CA ILE A 75 5.50 -4.32 -0.63
C ILE A 75 5.71 -5.80 -0.98
N SER A 76 4.81 -6.67 -0.52
CA SER A 76 4.84 -8.11 -0.84
C SER A 76 4.65 -8.41 -2.33
N CYS A 77 3.89 -7.56 -3.04
CA CYS A 77 3.71 -7.64 -4.49
C CYS A 77 4.94 -7.13 -5.26
N THR A 78 5.71 -6.21 -4.70
CA THR A 78 6.84 -5.53 -5.37
C THR A 78 8.21 -6.10 -5.01
N VAL A 79 8.29 -7.25 -4.32
CA VAL A 79 9.56 -7.92 -4.04
C VAL A 79 10.32 -8.18 -5.34
N VAL A 80 11.60 -7.77 -5.40
CA VAL A 80 12.43 -7.85 -6.61
C VAL A 80 12.58 -9.29 -7.10
N SER A 81 12.84 -10.22 -6.18
CA SER A 81 12.91 -11.65 -6.48
C SER A 81 11.53 -12.20 -6.88
N PRO A 82 11.34 -12.73 -8.11
CA PRO A 82 10.06 -13.29 -8.54
C PRO A 82 9.57 -14.46 -7.70
N ASP A 83 10.50 -15.25 -7.15
CA ASP A 83 10.18 -16.43 -6.35
C ASP A 83 9.69 -16.07 -4.95
N ALA A 84 10.25 -15.01 -4.36
CA ALA A 84 9.83 -14.48 -3.05
C ALA A 84 8.56 -13.60 -3.14
N ARG A 85 8.23 -13.09 -4.33
CA ARG A 85 7.02 -12.29 -4.58
C ARG A 85 5.77 -13.15 -4.40
N ILE A 86 4.72 -12.59 -3.80
CA ILE A 86 3.46 -13.33 -3.61
C ILE A 86 2.79 -13.67 -4.95
N ARG A 87 1.81 -14.57 -4.93
CA ARG A 87 0.99 -14.88 -6.11
C ARG A 87 -0.18 -13.91 -6.21
N MET A 88 -0.75 -13.76 -7.41
CA MET A 88 -1.89 -12.87 -7.61
C MET A 88 -3.12 -13.35 -6.82
N GLU A 89 -3.30 -14.66 -6.73
CA GLU A 89 -4.34 -15.30 -5.93
C GLU A 89 -4.23 -14.94 -4.43
N ASP A 90 -3.00 -14.89 -3.91
CA ASP A 90 -2.71 -14.50 -2.54
C ASP A 90 -2.96 -13.00 -2.35
N ALA A 91 -2.52 -12.18 -3.30
CA ALA A 91 -2.75 -10.73 -3.28
C ALA A 91 -4.24 -10.38 -3.24
N LEU A 92 -5.04 -11.03 -4.10
CA LEU A 92 -6.50 -10.89 -4.11
C LEU A 92 -7.13 -11.35 -2.79
N SER A 93 -6.67 -12.47 -2.25
CA SER A 93 -7.19 -13.02 -0.99
C SER A 93 -6.90 -12.10 0.18
N THR A 94 -5.69 -11.55 0.26
CA THR A 94 -5.29 -10.57 1.27
C THR A 94 -6.07 -9.27 1.12
N LEU A 95 -6.21 -8.73 -0.10
CA LEU A 95 -6.98 -7.51 -0.33
C LEU A 95 -8.45 -7.66 0.10
N LYS A 96 -9.07 -8.81 -0.18
CA LYS A 96 -10.44 -9.12 0.28
C LYS A 96 -10.53 -9.12 1.81
N LYS A 97 -9.54 -9.69 2.50
CA LYS A 97 -9.48 -9.70 3.97
C LYS A 97 -9.34 -8.29 4.54
N ILE A 98 -8.43 -7.48 3.98
CA ILE A 98 -8.23 -6.08 4.37
C ILE A 98 -9.54 -5.31 4.24
N ARG A 99 -10.23 -5.44 3.10
CA ARG A 99 -11.53 -4.78 2.89
C ARG A 99 -12.57 -5.21 3.92
N LEU A 100 -12.67 -6.50 4.23
CA LEU A 100 -13.61 -7.00 5.22
C LEU A 100 -13.31 -6.44 6.62
N GLN A 101 -12.04 -6.50 7.04
CA GLN A 101 -11.59 -5.95 8.32
C GLN A 101 -11.90 -4.45 8.43
N PHE A 102 -11.58 -3.69 7.38
CA PHE A 102 -11.86 -2.26 7.33
C PHE A 102 -13.35 -1.99 7.49
N VAL A 103 -14.22 -2.61 6.68
CA VAL A 103 -15.68 -2.42 6.73
C VAL A 103 -16.24 -2.81 8.11
N SER A 104 -15.79 -3.92 8.70
CA SER A 104 -16.23 -4.32 10.04
C SER A 104 -15.80 -3.32 11.11
N SER A 105 -14.61 -2.73 10.99
CA SER A 105 -14.12 -1.72 11.93
C SER A 105 -14.82 -0.36 11.83
N LEU A 106 -15.45 -0.03 10.71
CA LEU A 106 -16.27 1.19 10.56
C LEU A 106 -17.71 1.02 11.10
N GLY A 107 -18.02 -0.10 11.77
CA GLY A 107 -19.37 -0.41 12.25
C GLY A 107 -20.27 -1.07 11.20
N GLY A 108 -19.70 -1.72 10.18
CA GLY A 108 -20.42 -2.45 9.16
C GLY A 108 -20.78 -3.90 9.56
N ILE A 109 -22.09 -4.09 9.80
CA ILE A 109 -22.89 -5.29 10.19
C ILE A 109 -22.95 -5.56 11.70
#